data_AF-A0A3R7P3G2-F1
#
_entry.id   AF-A0A3R7P3G2-F1
#
_cell.length_a   1.000
_cell.length_b   1.000
_cell.length_c   1.000
_cell.angle_alpha   90.00
_cell.angle_beta   90.00
_cell.angle_gamma   90.00
#
_symmetry.space_group_name_H-M   'P 1'
#
loop_
_entity.id
_entity.type
_entity.pdbx_description
1 polymer ?
#
loop_
_entity_poly.entity_id
_entity_poly.type
_entity_poly.pdbx_seq_one_letter_code
_entity_poly.pdbx_strand_id
1 'polypeptide(L)'
;VGKGVCFDTGGLNIKTGNGMILMKKDMGGAANCIGLAKMLMKSNLDINLKVFLGLVENSISSKSMRPSDIIKSRKKTFVEIRDTDAEGRLVLADALSFASEFSPDLIIDMATLTGSSRVALGTEVPSFFSNNEQIANLLIRFSKETGDPLWQLPLWKNYLNLLESEHADTSNIGKGIYGGAITAALFLQKFVDSQIPWIHIDMMAWSSNKSLTSYYGGEAMSIRCLFELIKYISRN
;
A
#
# COMPACT_ATOMS: atom_id res chain seq x y z
N VAL A 1 -0.34 5.69 6.54
CA VAL A 1 -0.47 6.30 5.19
C VAL A 1 -1.43 5.45 4.37
N GLY A 2 -2.45 6.01 3.72
CA GLY A 2 -3.46 5.20 3.01
C GLY A 2 -3.59 5.55 1.54
N LYS A 3 -3.58 4.54 0.65
CA LYS A 3 -3.97 4.70 -0.77
C LYS A 3 -5.46 5.05 -0.82
N GLY A 4 -5.77 6.22 -1.37
CA GLY A 4 -7.12 6.79 -1.42
C GLY A 4 -7.62 7.05 -2.83
N VAL A 5 -7.38 6.13 -3.76
CA VAL A 5 -7.86 6.29 -5.15
C VAL A 5 -9.37 6.01 -5.15
N CYS A 6 -10.19 7.05 -5.14
CA CYS A 6 -11.64 6.96 -5.00
C CYS A 6 -12.30 6.16 -6.13
N PHE A 7 -11.75 6.28 -7.34
CA PHE A 7 -12.07 5.43 -8.47
C PHE A 7 -10.86 5.34 -9.40
N ASP A 8 -10.63 4.14 -9.94
CA ASP A 8 -9.48 3.84 -10.79
C ASP A 8 -9.92 3.29 -12.14
N THR A 9 -9.81 4.12 -13.19
CA THR A 9 -10.04 3.69 -14.57
C THR A 9 -8.80 3.03 -15.19
N GLY A 10 -7.65 3.16 -14.53
CA GLY A 10 -6.31 2.90 -15.05
C GLY A 10 -5.69 4.06 -15.84
N GLY A 11 -6.42 5.14 -16.07
CA GLY A 11 -5.94 6.23 -16.92
C GLY A 11 -5.81 5.78 -18.37
N LEU A 12 -4.78 6.23 -19.09
CA LEU A 12 -4.59 5.88 -20.50
C LEU A 12 -4.25 4.39 -20.71
N ASN A 13 -3.63 3.74 -19.74
CA ASN A 13 -3.59 2.28 -19.60
C ASN A 13 -4.93 1.75 -19.03
N ILE A 14 -5.99 1.92 -19.80
CA ILE A 14 -7.36 1.66 -19.35
C ILE A 14 -7.57 0.20 -18.91
N LYS A 15 -8.24 0.02 -17.77
CA LYS A 15 -8.71 -1.30 -17.34
C LYS A 15 -9.78 -1.86 -18.27
N THR A 16 -9.85 -3.17 -18.37
CA THR A 16 -11.03 -3.84 -18.95
C THR A 16 -12.26 -3.62 -18.06
N GLY A 17 -13.48 -3.75 -18.61
CA GLY A 17 -14.72 -3.56 -17.85
C GLY A 17 -14.78 -4.40 -16.56
N ASN A 18 -14.34 -5.67 -16.63
CA ASN A 18 -14.25 -6.55 -15.47
C ASN A 18 -13.19 -6.10 -14.46
N GLY A 19 -12.07 -5.53 -14.93
CA GLY A 19 -11.06 -4.95 -14.05
C GLY A 19 -11.52 -3.67 -13.36
N MET A 20 -12.45 -2.93 -13.98
CA MET A 20 -12.88 -1.61 -13.53
C MET A 20 -14.08 -1.63 -12.57
N ILE A 21 -14.99 -2.60 -12.70
CA ILE A 21 -16.29 -2.61 -11.98
C ILE A 21 -16.16 -2.50 -10.45
N LEU A 22 -15.07 -3.03 -9.87
CA LEU A 22 -14.83 -2.98 -8.44
C LEU A 22 -13.93 -1.82 -8.00
N MET A 23 -13.48 -0.94 -8.88
CA MET A 23 -12.47 0.07 -8.57
C MET A 23 -12.96 1.20 -7.64
N LYS A 24 -14.26 1.24 -7.32
CA LYS A 24 -14.75 2.00 -6.15
C LYS A 24 -14.10 1.58 -4.83
N LYS A 25 -13.53 0.38 -4.76
CA LYS A 25 -12.83 -0.15 -3.59
C LYS A 25 -11.38 0.34 -3.49
N ASP A 26 -10.87 1.07 -4.49
CA ASP A 26 -9.44 1.37 -4.61
C ASP A 26 -8.93 2.44 -3.62
N MET A 27 -9.86 2.98 -2.84
CA MET A 27 -9.64 3.78 -1.63
C MET A 27 -9.65 2.93 -0.34
N GLY A 28 -9.65 1.61 -0.46
CA GLY A 28 -9.74 0.66 0.67
C GLY A 28 -8.57 0.79 1.64
N GLY A 29 -7.38 1.14 1.15
CA GLY A 29 -6.22 1.45 2.00
C GLY A 29 -6.47 2.64 2.92
N ALA A 30 -7.00 3.74 2.37
CA ALA A 30 -7.40 4.91 3.14
C ALA A 30 -8.53 4.60 4.14
N ALA A 31 -9.53 3.82 3.73
CA ALA A 31 -10.62 3.39 4.62
C ALA A 31 -10.09 2.57 5.82
N ASN A 32 -9.18 1.61 5.59
CA ASN A 32 -8.54 0.84 6.65
C ASN A 32 -7.67 1.73 7.55
N CYS A 33 -6.97 2.73 7.01
CA CYS A 33 -6.24 3.73 7.82
C CYS A 33 -7.17 4.47 8.79
N ILE A 34 -8.33 4.93 8.29
CA ILE A 34 -9.33 5.61 9.13
C ILE A 34 -9.90 4.65 10.18
N GLY A 35 -10.20 3.40 9.81
CA GLY A 35 -10.68 2.36 10.73
C GLY A 35 -9.71 2.10 11.87
N LEU A 36 -8.43 1.86 11.55
CA LEU A 36 -7.36 1.66 12.52
C LEU A 36 -7.17 2.90 13.41
N ALA A 37 -7.12 4.10 12.83
CA ALA A 37 -7.01 5.34 13.59
C ALA A 37 -8.15 5.51 14.60
N LYS A 38 -9.39 5.19 14.20
CA LYS A 38 -10.56 5.22 15.08
C LYS A 38 -10.43 4.22 16.24
N MET A 39 -9.88 3.04 16.01
CA MET A 39 -9.62 2.05 17.07
C MET A 39 -8.56 2.55 18.06
N LEU A 40 -7.46 3.12 17.56
CA LEU A 40 -6.37 3.65 18.38
C LEU A 40 -6.82 4.83 19.24
N MET A 41 -7.51 5.82 18.65
CA MET A 41 -8.03 6.99 19.38
C MET A 41 -9.00 6.60 20.49
N LYS A 42 -9.79 5.53 20.29
CA LYS A 42 -10.71 5.02 21.33
C LYS A 42 -10.03 4.25 22.45
N SER A 43 -8.77 3.87 22.26
CA SER A 43 -8.03 3.00 23.19
C SER A 43 -7.12 3.78 24.14
N ASN A 44 -7.12 5.12 24.04
CA ASN A 44 -6.38 6.03 24.92
C ASN A 44 -4.90 5.64 25.08
N LEU A 45 -4.27 5.20 23.98
CA LEU A 45 -2.84 4.94 23.93
C LEU A 45 -2.08 6.26 23.91
N ASP A 46 -0.96 6.32 24.64
CA ASP A 46 -0.07 7.48 24.66
C ASP A 46 0.83 7.48 23.42
N ILE A 47 0.25 7.86 22.27
CA ILE A 47 0.92 7.89 20.98
C ILE A 47 0.63 9.20 20.23
N ASN A 48 1.61 9.67 19.46
CA ASN A 48 1.41 10.76 18.51
C ASN A 48 1.00 10.20 17.13
N LEU A 49 -0.30 10.03 16.92
CA LEU A 49 -0.83 9.46 15.67
C LEU A 49 -0.96 10.52 14.57
N LYS A 50 -0.28 10.30 13.44
CA LYS A 50 -0.47 11.07 12.20
C LYS A 50 -1.08 10.19 11.11
N VAL A 51 -2.12 10.69 10.44
CA VAL A 51 -2.81 9.96 9.36
C VAL A 51 -2.73 10.78 8.07
N PHE A 52 -2.08 10.22 7.05
CA PHE A 52 -1.97 10.82 5.72
C PHE A 52 -2.70 9.94 4.69
N LEU A 53 -3.58 10.55 3.91
CA LEU A 53 -4.43 9.88 2.92
C LEU A 53 -4.23 10.55 1.56
N GLY A 54 -3.82 9.77 0.55
CA GLY A 54 -3.69 10.26 -0.82
C GLY A 54 -5.00 10.10 -1.57
N LEU A 55 -5.88 11.10 -1.47
CA LEU A 55 -7.24 11.07 -2.04
C LEU A 55 -7.26 11.65 -3.45
N VAL A 56 -7.48 10.80 -4.46
CA VAL A 56 -7.50 11.18 -5.88
C VAL A 56 -8.49 10.33 -6.67
N GLU A 57 -8.72 10.68 -7.94
CA GLU A 57 -9.32 9.79 -8.93
C GLU A 57 -8.33 9.57 -10.08
N ASN A 58 -8.20 8.34 -10.57
CA ASN A 58 -7.38 8.05 -11.75
C ASN A 58 -8.28 7.94 -12.98
N SER A 59 -8.47 9.08 -13.64
CA SER A 59 -9.46 9.24 -14.72
C SER A 59 -8.81 9.45 -16.09
N ILE A 60 -9.56 9.12 -17.14
CA ILE A 60 -9.21 9.45 -18.53
C ILE A 60 -9.74 10.83 -18.87
N SER A 61 -8.85 11.71 -19.30
CA SER A 61 -9.16 13.08 -19.71
C SER A 61 -8.07 13.62 -20.64
N SER A 62 -8.27 14.85 -21.15
CA SER A 62 -7.25 15.58 -21.90
C SER A 62 -6.00 15.93 -21.09
N LYS A 63 -6.05 15.79 -19.75
CA LYS A 63 -4.95 16.09 -18.83
C LYS A 63 -4.36 14.84 -18.15
N SER A 64 -4.75 13.65 -18.58
CA SER A 64 -4.23 12.41 -17.99
C SER A 64 -2.72 12.31 -18.19
N MET A 65 -2.02 11.79 -17.18
CA MET A 65 -0.64 11.34 -17.34
C MET A 65 -0.57 10.30 -18.45
N ARG A 66 0.55 10.26 -19.15
CA ARG A 66 0.79 9.40 -20.30
C ARG A 66 1.89 8.39 -19.98
N PRO A 67 1.85 7.20 -20.60
CA PRO A 67 3.04 6.37 -20.69
C PRO A 67 4.22 7.18 -21.24
N SER A 68 5.41 6.98 -20.68
CA SER A 68 6.66 7.71 -20.91
C SER A 68 6.73 9.12 -20.32
N ASP A 69 5.69 9.62 -19.65
CA ASP A 69 5.84 10.85 -18.85
C ASP A 69 6.87 10.61 -17.72
N ILE A 70 7.66 11.62 -17.41
CA ILE A 70 8.56 11.61 -16.26
C ILE A 70 8.04 12.63 -15.25
N ILE A 71 7.67 12.16 -14.08
CA ILE A 71 7.18 13.00 -12.98
C ILE A 71 8.26 13.16 -11.91
N LYS A 72 8.30 14.33 -11.28
CA LYS A 72 9.20 14.59 -10.15
C LYS A 72 8.45 14.40 -8.84
N SER A 73 8.93 13.48 -8.00
CA SER A 73 8.36 13.25 -6.67
C SER A 73 8.74 14.35 -5.68
N ARG A 74 8.06 14.35 -4.53
CA ARG A 74 8.41 15.17 -3.36
C ARG A 74 9.84 14.92 -2.87
N LYS A 75 10.31 13.68 -2.92
CA LYS A 75 11.71 13.29 -2.62
C LYS A 75 12.71 13.75 -3.69
N LYS A 76 12.25 14.48 -4.72
CA LYS A 76 13.02 14.96 -5.88
C LYS A 76 13.52 13.85 -6.79
N THR A 77 12.99 12.63 -6.65
CA THR A 77 13.24 11.48 -7.53
C THR A 77 12.39 11.62 -8.78
N PHE A 78 13.00 11.45 -9.95
CA PHE A 78 12.29 11.40 -11.22
C PHE A 78 11.78 9.97 -11.47
N VAL A 79 10.48 9.84 -11.73
CA VAL A 79 9.80 8.55 -11.96
C VAL A 79 9.26 8.53 -13.38
N GLU A 80 9.72 7.56 -14.18
CA GLU A 80 9.14 7.27 -15.49
C GLU A 80 7.83 6.49 -15.31
N ILE A 81 6.76 7.00 -15.91
CA ILE A 81 5.45 6.37 -15.93
C ILE A 81 5.40 5.40 -17.10
N ARG A 82 5.54 4.11 -16.84
CA ARG A 82 5.40 3.07 -17.89
C ARG A 82 4.01 2.45 -17.94
N ASP A 83 3.26 2.56 -16.85
CA ASP A 83 1.87 2.13 -16.76
C ASP A 83 1.08 3.11 -15.88
N THR A 84 0.07 3.77 -16.43
CA THR A 84 -0.78 4.71 -15.69
C THR A 84 -1.76 4.01 -14.74
N ASP A 85 -1.91 2.68 -14.83
CA ASP A 85 -2.67 1.82 -13.90
C ASP A 85 -1.84 1.38 -12.67
N ALA A 86 -0.58 1.82 -12.63
CA ALA A 86 0.29 1.72 -11.45
C ALA A 86 0.40 3.07 -10.74
N GLU A 87 -0.74 3.74 -10.56
CA GLU A 87 -0.91 5.08 -9.98
C GLU A 87 -0.80 5.08 -8.45
N GLY A 88 -1.31 4.05 -7.78
CA GLY A 88 -1.46 4.06 -6.32
C GLY A 88 -0.13 4.22 -5.60
N ARG A 89 0.94 3.62 -6.16
CA ARG A 89 2.30 3.75 -5.64
C ARG A 89 2.88 5.16 -5.85
N LEU A 90 2.46 5.89 -6.87
CA LEU A 90 2.90 7.28 -7.12
C LEU A 90 2.32 8.21 -6.06
N VAL A 91 1.01 8.05 -5.78
CA VAL A 91 0.32 8.80 -4.72
C VAL A 91 0.94 8.48 -3.36
N LEU A 92 1.20 7.20 -3.09
CA LEU A 92 1.83 6.76 -1.85
C LEU A 92 3.29 7.23 -1.73
N ALA A 93 4.06 7.29 -2.82
CA ALA A 93 5.45 7.73 -2.79
C ALA A 93 5.59 9.14 -2.19
N ASP A 94 4.75 10.08 -2.61
CA ASP A 94 4.77 11.43 -2.04
C ASP A 94 4.22 11.48 -0.62
N ALA A 95 3.18 10.69 -0.32
CA ALA A 95 2.63 10.61 1.03
C ALA A 95 3.60 9.98 2.04
N LEU A 96 4.36 8.96 1.64
CA LEU A 96 5.42 8.33 2.42
C LEU A 96 6.60 9.28 2.61
N SER A 97 7.02 9.96 1.55
CA SER A 97 8.08 10.97 1.62
C SER A 97 7.70 12.08 2.60
N PHE A 98 6.46 12.58 2.52
CA PHE A 98 5.95 13.57 3.46
C PHE A 98 5.85 13.03 4.90
N ALA A 99 5.42 11.79 5.07
CA ALA A 99 5.37 11.17 6.40
C ALA A 99 6.76 11.03 7.04
N SER A 100 7.79 10.70 6.24
CA SER A 100 9.17 10.59 6.72
C SER A 100 9.76 11.91 7.21
N GLU A 101 9.29 13.08 6.73
CA GLU A 101 9.73 14.40 7.22
C GLU A 101 9.41 14.66 8.70
N PHE A 102 8.49 13.89 9.28
CA PHE A 102 8.14 14.00 10.70
C PHE A 102 8.96 13.07 11.60
N SER A 103 9.92 12.32 11.05
CA SER A 103 10.76 11.34 11.77
C SER A 103 9.97 10.42 12.72
N PRO A 104 8.86 9.78 12.27
CA PRO A 104 8.08 8.87 13.12
C PRO A 104 8.86 7.61 13.50
N ASP A 105 8.50 7.01 14.64
CA ASP A 105 9.06 5.74 15.12
C ASP A 105 8.62 4.54 14.26
N LEU A 106 7.50 4.67 13.54
CA LEU A 106 6.95 3.64 12.67
C LEU A 106 6.07 4.27 11.58
N ILE A 107 6.26 3.86 10.33
CA ILE A 107 5.33 4.13 9.23
C ILE A 107 4.62 2.84 8.85
N ILE A 108 3.29 2.87 8.83
CA ILE A 108 2.46 1.82 8.24
C ILE A 108 1.73 2.43 7.06
N ASP A 109 1.83 1.81 5.88
CA ASP A 109 0.98 2.12 4.75
C ASP A 109 0.10 0.94 4.34
N MET A 110 -1.11 1.27 3.88
CA MET A 110 -2.14 0.31 3.50
C MET A 110 -2.70 0.68 2.13
N ALA A 111 -2.80 -0.32 1.25
CA ALA A 111 -3.21 -0.10 -0.11
C ALA A 111 -3.89 -1.32 -0.74
N THR A 112 -4.80 -1.06 -1.67
CA THR A 112 -5.29 -2.03 -2.66
C THR A 112 -4.36 -2.01 -3.87
N LEU A 113 -3.09 -2.37 -3.69
CA LEU A 113 -2.03 -1.91 -4.58
C LEU A 113 -1.86 -2.78 -5.83
N THR A 114 -1.86 -4.11 -5.70
CA THR A 114 -1.50 -4.97 -6.84
C THR A 114 -2.45 -6.13 -7.07
N GLY A 115 -2.65 -6.46 -8.34
CA GLY A 115 -3.22 -7.76 -8.73
C GLY A 115 -2.31 -8.93 -8.37
N SER A 116 -0.99 -8.73 -8.40
CA SER A 116 -0.01 -9.76 -8.13
C SER A 116 -0.06 -10.28 -6.69
N SER A 117 -0.33 -9.43 -5.69
CA SER A 117 -0.52 -9.86 -4.29
C SER A 117 -1.69 -10.84 -4.19
N ARG A 118 -2.79 -10.55 -4.89
CA ARG A 118 -3.99 -11.41 -4.92
C ARG A 118 -3.78 -12.72 -5.66
N VAL A 119 -2.95 -12.71 -6.70
CA VAL A 119 -2.54 -13.95 -7.38
C VAL A 119 -1.68 -14.82 -6.45
N ALA A 120 -0.82 -14.21 -5.63
CA ALA A 120 0.08 -14.93 -4.73
C ALA A 120 -0.62 -15.52 -3.50
N LEU A 121 -1.53 -14.76 -2.86
CA LEU A 121 -2.09 -15.10 -1.54
C LEU A 121 -3.63 -15.21 -1.53
N GLY A 122 -4.30 -15.00 -2.66
CA GLY A 122 -5.75 -14.92 -2.72
C GLY A 122 -6.31 -13.59 -2.22
N THR A 123 -7.61 -13.56 -1.93
CA THR A 123 -8.34 -12.32 -1.58
C THR A 123 -8.52 -12.10 -0.09
N GLU A 124 -8.29 -13.13 0.74
CA GLU A 124 -8.58 -13.09 2.17
C GLU A 124 -7.33 -12.87 3.04
N VAL A 125 -6.14 -13.11 2.49
CA VAL A 125 -4.86 -12.96 3.20
C VAL A 125 -4.07 -11.82 2.54
N PRO A 126 -4.04 -10.60 3.13
CA PRO A 126 -3.18 -9.54 2.64
C PRO A 126 -1.71 -9.94 2.72
N SER A 127 -0.92 -9.50 1.73
CA SER A 127 0.53 -9.54 1.86
C SER A 127 1.00 -8.35 2.68
N PHE A 128 2.11 -8.53 3.38
CA PHE A 128 2.84 -7.41 3.96
C PHE A 128 4.33 -7.48 3.67
N PHE A 129 4.95 -6.31 3.72
CA PHE A 129 6.38 -6.12 3.57
C PHE A 129 6.86 -5.28 4.75
N SER A 130 8.10 -5.51 5.20
CA SER A 130 8.71 -4.73 6.26
C SER A 130 10.20 -4.58 6.02
N ASN A 131 10.74 -3.40 6.30
CA ASN A 131 12.20 -3.17 6.33
C ASN A 131 12.83 -3.50 7.71
N ASN A 132 12.01 -3.89 8.70
CA ASN A 132 12.43 -4.22 10.04
C ASN A 132 11.96 -5.64 10.42
N GLU A 133 12.92 -6.54 10.66
CA GLU A 133 12.67 -7.96 10.94
C GLU A 133 11.97 -8.19 12.28
N GLN A 134 12.32 -7.42 13.32
CA GLN A 134 11.71 -7.55 14.64
C GLN A 134 10.23 -7.19 14.59
N ILE A 135 9.88 -6.09 13.92
CA ILE A 135 8.49 -5.67 13.72
C ILE A 135 7.73 -6.68 12.85
N ALA A 136 8.37 -7.23 11.81
CA ALA A 136 7.75 -8.26 10.99
C ALA A 136 7.37 -9.51 11.81
N ASN A 137 8.27 -9.98 12.66
CA ASN A 137 8.04 -11.14 13.53
C ASN A 137 6.92 -10.88 14.54
N LEU A 138 6.85 -9.68 15.12
CA LEU A 138 5.74 -9.28 15.99
C LEU A 138 4.41 -9.28 15.23
N LEU A 139 4.37 -8.76 14.00
CA LEU A 139 3.17 -8.72 13.19
C LEU A 139 2.68 -10.13 12.81
N ILE A 140 3.60 -11.06 12.47
CA ILE A 140 3.27 -12.48 12.22
C ILE A 140 2.65 -13.12 13.46
N ARG A 141 3.20 -12.83 14.64
CA ARG A 141 2.67 -13.32 15.91
C ARG A 141 1.26 -12.77 16.17
N PHE A 142 1.06 -11.45 16.10
CA PHE A 142 -0.23 -10.83 16.34
C PHE A 142 -1.29 -11.22 15.31
N SER A 143 -0.88 -11.53 14.08
CA SER A 143 -1.79 -12.04 13.06
C SER A 143 -2.43 -13.36 13.50
N LYS A 144 -1.65 -14.26 14.10
CA LYS A 144 -2.16 -15.52 14.66
C LYS A 144 -3.01 -15.30 15.91
N GLU A 145 -2.55 -14.45 16.84
CA GLU A 145 -3.26 -14.20 18.10
C GLU A 145 -4.61 -13.52 17.89
N THR A 146 -4.68 -12.60 16.93
CA THR A 146 -5.92 -11.90 16.60
C THR A 146 -6.80 -12.71 15.65
N GLY A 147 -6.26 -13.64 14.86
CA GLY A 147 -7.01 -14.27 13.76
C GLY A 147 -7.32 -13.28 12.63
N ASP A 148 -6.49 -12.25 12.48
CA ASP A 148 -6.53 -11.28 11.37
C ASP A 148 -5.31 -11.55 10.48
N PRO A 149 -5.48 -12.38 9.42
CA PRO A 149 -4.37 -12.99 8.72
C PRO A 149 -3.53 -11.96 7.96
N LEU A 150 -2.20 -12.17 7.97
CA LEU A 150 -1.20 -11.43 7.21
C LEU A 150 -0.08 -12.39 6.83
N TRP A 151 0.45 -12.25 5.62
CA TRP A 151 1.58 -13.06 5.17
C TRP A 151 2.73 -12.21 4.64
N GLN A 152 3.95 -12.49 5.11
CA GLN A 152 5.12 -11.72 4.71
C GLN A 152 5.56 -12.12 3.30
N LEU A 153 5.74 -11.11 2.43
CA LEU A 153 6.50 -11.23 1.20
C LEU A 153 7.86 -10.51 1.35
N PRO A 154 8.91 -10.97 0.65
CA PRO A 154 10.25 -10.43 0.85
C PRO A 154 10.44 -9.09 0.12
N LEU A 155 11.23 -8.19 0.71
CA LEU A 155 11.85 -7.06 -0.01
C LEU A 155 13.14 -7.53 -0.69
N TRP A 156 12.99 -8.41 -1.69
CA TRP A 156 14.12 -9.04 -2.37
C TRP A 156 14.89 -8.05 -3.26
N LYS A 157 16.01 -7.53 -2.75
CA LYS A 157 16.78 -6.44 -3.38
C LYS A 157 17.18 -6.69 -4.83
N ASN A 158 17.40 -7.94 -5.23
CA ASN A 158 17.80 -8.24 -6.62
C ASN A 158 16.70 -7.93 -7.65
N TYR A 159 15.47 -7.64 -7.23
CA TYR A 159 14.41 -7.17 -8.12
C TYR A 159 14.41 -5.64 -8.33
N LEU A 160 15.33 -4.90 -7.69
CA LEU A 160 15.48 -3.46 -7.94
C LEU A 160 15.89 -3.15 -9.38
N ASN A 161 16.64 -4.04 -10.03
CA ASN A 161 17.01 -3.92 -11.46
C ASN A 161 15.78 -3.89 -12.38
N LEU A 162 14.66 -4.49 -11.95
CA LEU A 162 13.41 -4.45 -12.71
C LEU A 162 12.80 -3.05 -12.72
N LEU A 163 13.11 -2.20 -11.74
CA LEU A 163 12.61 -0.83 -11.61
C LEU A 163 13.54 0.23 -12.24
N GLU A 164 14.60 -0.18 -12.94
CA GLU A 164 15.50 0.73 -13.64
C GLU A 164 14.80 1.37 -14.85
N SER A 165 15.08 2.66 -15.05
CA SER A 165 14.66 3.45 -16.20
C SER A 165 15.90 3.97 -16.92
N GLU A 166 15.83 4.07 -18.24
CA GLU A 166 16.89 4.67 -19.08
C GLU A 166 16.83 6.21 -19.09
N HIS A 167 15.73 6.79 -18.59
CA HIS A 167 15.43 8.22 -18.74
C HIS A 167 15.12 8.93 -17.41
N ALA A 168 14.89 8.17 -16.33
CA ALA A 168 14.56 8.67 -15.01
C ALA A 168 15.31 7.88 -13.91
N ASP A 169 15.17 8.27 -12.65
CA ASP A 169 15.82 7.58 -11.53
C ASP A 169 15.21 6.19 -11.28
N THR A 170 13.93 5.99 -11.65
CA THR A 170 13.23 4.71 -11.53
C THR A 170 11.97 4.68 -12.42
N SER A 171 11.47 3.49 -12.72
CA SER A 171 10.16 3.27 -13.34
C SER A 171 9.10 2.95 -12.28
N ASN A 172 7.87 3.38 -12.50
CA ASN A 172 6.77 3.05 -11.60
C ASN A 172 6.38 1.57 -11.62
N ILE A 173 6.66 0.83 -12.70
CA ILE A 173 6.45 -0.62 -12.79
C ILE A 173 7.76 -1.37 -13.06
N GLY A 174 7.84 -2.63 -12.61
CA GLY A 174 8.96 -3.51 -12.92
C GLY A 174 8.95 -3.98 -14.38
N LYS A 175 10.12 -4.30 -14.94
CA LYS A 175 10.28 -5.00 -16.21
C LYS A 175 9.73 -6.43 -16.07
N GLY A 176 8.70 -6.79 -16.85
CA GLY A 176 8.10 -8.13 -16.90
C GLY A 176 6.87 -8.33 -16.02
N ILE A 177 6.32 -9.55 -16.01
CA ILE A 177 5.02 -9.88 -15.36
C ILE A 177 5.16 -10.53 -13.98
N TYR A 178 6.37 -10.91 -13.58
CA TYR A 178 6.63 -11.65 -12.35
C TYR A 178 7.06 -10.73 -11.21
N GLY A 179 6.73 -11.12 -9.97
CA GLY A 179 7.16 -10.39 -8.78
C GLY A 179 6.50 -9.02 -8.60
N GLY A 180 5.35 -8.75 -9.26
CA GLY A 180 4.70 -7.44 -9.25
C GLY A 180 4.38 -6.86 -7.87
N ALA A 181 4.04 -7.70 -6.89
CA ALA A 181 3.83 -7.26 -5.50
C ALA A 181 5.15 -6.81 -4.86
N ILE A 182 6.23 -7.57 -5.08
CA ILE A 182 7.55 -7.27 -4.53
C ILE A 182 8.13 -6.01 -5.19
N THR A 183 8.01 -5.85 -6.51
CA THR A 183 8.50 -4.65 -7.20
C THR A 183 7.70 -3.41 -6.82
N ALA A 184 6.40 -3.53 -6.56
CA ALA A 184 5.60 -2.42 -6.01
C ALA A 184 6.09 -2.02 -4.60
N ALA A 185 6.33 -2.98 -3.71
CA ALA A 185 6.86 -2.70 -2.38
C ALA A 185 8.28 -2.11 -2.43
N LEU A 186 9.16 -2.65 -3.28
CA LEU A 186 10.51 -2.10 -3.50
C LEU A 186 10.47 -0.67 -4.06
N PHE A 187 9.51 -0.36 -4.92
CA PHE A 187 9.27 1.01 -5.37
C PHE A 187 8.93 1.92 -4.20
N LEU A 188 7.96 1.54 -3.36
CA LEU A 188 7.56 2.32 -2.17
C LEU A 188 8.71 2.51 -1.18
N GLN A 189 9.53 1.47 -0.97
CA GLN A 189 10.67 1.51 -0.05
C GLN A 189 11.65 2.65 -0.39
N LYS A 190 11.79 3.02 -1.68
CA LYS A 190 12.65 4.14 -2.10
C LYS A 190 12.19 5.48 -1.54
N PHE A 191 10.91 5.61 -1.17
CA PHE A 191 10.28 6.87 -0.71
C PHE A 191 10.12 6.96 0.81
N VAL A 192 10.55 5.93 1.54
CA VAL A 192 10.65 5.95 2.99
C VAL A 192 12.08 6.30 3.38
N ASP A 193 12.29 7.04 4.47
CA ASP A 193 13.62 7.15 5.07
C ASP A 193 14.09 5.77 5.56
N SER A 194 15.30 5.37 5.17
CA SER A 194 15.90 4.08 5.53
C SER A 194 16.02 3.82 7.04
N GLN A 195 16.04 4.87 7.86
CA GLN A 195 16.14 4.76 9.32
C GLN A 195 14.79 4.53 10.00
N ILE A 196 13.68 4.72 9.27
CA ILE A 196 12.34 4.59 9.83
C ILE A 196 11.84 3.16 9.60
N PRO A 197 11.46 2.42 10.67
CA PRO A 197 10.76 1.16 10.53
C PRO A 197 9.46 1.35 9.73
N TRP A 198 9.25 0.48 8.74
CA TRP A 198 8.17 0.62 7.78
C TRP A 198 7.50 -0.70 7.48
N ILE A 199 6.17 -0.67 7.45
CA ILE A 199 5.31 -1.77 7.02
C ILE A 199 4.45 -1.31 5.85
N HIS A 200 4.43 -2.08 4.78
CA HIS A 200 3.45 -1.95 3.70
C HIS A 200 2.49 -3.13 3.72
N ILE A 201 1.18 -2.85 3.63
CA ILE A 201 0.13 -3.86 3.52
C ILE A 201 -0.55 -3.73 2.15
N ASP A 202 -0.55 -4.80 1.37
CA ASP A 202 -1.27 -4.92 0.09
C ASP A 202 -2.45 -5.88 0.24
N MET A 203 -3.67 -5.34 0.15
CA MET A 203 -4.92 -6.02 0.51
C MET A 203 -5.99 -5.95 -0.60
N MET A 204 -6.99 -6.83 -0.52
CA MET A 204 -8.14 -6.80 -1.43
C MET A 204 -9.16 -5.70 -1.06
N ALA A 205 -9.34 -5.48 0.25
CA ALA A 205 -10.35 -4.60 0.86
C ALA A 205 -11.79 -4.88 0.40
N TRP A 206 -12.09 -6.13 0.08
CA TRP A 206 -13.39 -6.54 -0.44
C TRP A 206 -13.66 -8.01 -0.15
N SER A 207 -14.87 -8.32 0.30
CA SER A 207 -15.37 -9.68 0.45
C SER A 207 -16.33 -10.03 -0.70
N SER A 208 -16.05 -11.11 -1.42
CA SER A 208 -16.91 -11.65 -2.47
C SER A 208 -17.94 -12.64 -1.96
N ASN A 209 -17.78 -13.13 -0.73
CA ASN A 209 -18.61 -14.17 -0.14
C ASN A 209 -19.31 -13.62 1.11
N LYS A 210 -20.61 -13.91 1.24
CA LYS A 210 -21.29 -13.68 2.50
C LYS A 210 -20.84 -14.75 3.49
N SER A 211 -20.26 -14.35 4.60
CA SER A 211 -19.91 -15.25 5.71
C SER A 211 -20.66 -14.81 6.98
N LEU A 212 -20.41 -15.49 8.09
CA LEU A 212 -20.92 -15.06 9.41
C LEU A 212 -20.36 -13.69 9.82
N THR A 213 -19.18 -13.32 9.31
CA THR A 213 -18.42 -12.14 9.75
C THR A 213 -18.26 -11.08 8.67
N SER A 214 -18.62 -11.38 7.41
CA SER A 214 -18.47 -10.46 6.27
C SER A 214 -19.72 -10.42 5.39
N TYR A 215 -19.99 -9.25 4.82
CA TYR A 215 -21.01 -9.05 3.79
C TYR A 215 -20.34 -8.85 2.44
N TYR A 216 -21.08 -9.12 1.35
CA TYR A 216 -20.62 -8.78 0.01
C TYR A 216 -20.37 -7.26 -0.09
N GLY A 217 -19.12 -6.83 -0.25
CA GLY A 217 -18.77 -5.42 -0.21
C GLY A 217 -17.37 -5.13 0.31
N GLY A 218 -17.15 -3.88 0.71
CA GLY A 218 -15.89 -3.46 1.33
C GLY A 218 -15.67 -4.18 2.65
N GLU A 219 -14.42 -4.61 2.89
CA GLU A 219 -14.04 -5.36 4.09
C GLU A 219 -12.80 -4.73 4.74
N ALA A 220 -12.81 -4.68 6.07
CA ALA A 220 -11.67 -4.28 6.87
C ALA A 220 -10.70 -5.47 7.00
N MET A 221 -9.43 -5.26 6.71
CA MET A 221 -8.41 -6.31 6.72
C MET A 221 -7.19 -5.81 7.48
N SER A 222 -6.53 -6.68 8.25
CA SER A 222 -5.27 -6.42 8.98
C SER A 222 -5.31 -5.40 10.14
N ILE A 223 -6.39 -4.62 10.28
CA ILE A 223 -6.44 -3.53 11.27
C ILE A 223 -6.50 -4.01 12.73
N ARG A 224 -6.95 -5.23 13.01
CA ARG A 224 -6.90 -5.79 14.37
C ARG A 224 -5.50 -6.23 14.73
N CYS A 225 -4.81 -6.87 13.78
CA CYS A 225 -3.41 -7.24 13.93
C CYS A 225 -2.53 -6.00 14.14
N LEU A 226 -2.69 -4.97 13.30
CA LEU A 226 -1.95 -3.71 13.40
C LEU A 226 -2.24 -2.97 14.71
N PHE A 227 -3.49 -3.02 15.20
CA PHE A 227 -3.85 -2.42 16.48
C PHE A 227 -3.06 -3.03 17.65
N GLU A 228 -2.98 -4.37 17.74
CA GLU A 228 -2.21 -5.03 18.80
C GLU A 228 -0.69 -4.79 18.64
N LEU A 229 -0.17 -4.72 17.41
CA LEU A 229 1.22 -4.31 17.17
C LEU A 229 1.50 -2.91 17.74
N ILE A 230 0.69 -1.91 17.38
CA ILE A 230 0.91 -0.53 17.81
C ILE A 230 0.79 -0.42 19.34
N LYS A 231 -0.18 -1.09 19.94
CA LYS A 231 -0.37 -1.15 21.39
C LYS A 231 0.80 -1.84 22.10
N TYR A 232 1.43 -2.83 21.49
CA TYR A 232 2.63 -3.48 22.02
C TYR A 232 3.83 -2.52 21.99
N ILE A 233 4.06 -1.87 20.84
CA ILE A 233 5.16 -0.91 20.67
C ILE A 233 4.96 0.32 21.57
N SER A 234 3.73 0.81 21.75
CA SER A 234 3.49 1.99 22.60
C SER A 234 3.73 1.76 24.10
N ARG A 235 4.02 0.52 24.51
CA ARG A 235 4.21 0.13 25.92
C ARG A 235 5.64 -0.30 26.23
N ASN A 236 6.48 -0.48 25.23
CA ASN A 236 7.85 -1.01 25.34
C ASN A 236 8.82 -0.12 24.59
#